data_AF-A0A7S4BTR0-F1
#
_entry.id   AF-A0A7S4BTR0-F1
#
_cell.length_a   1.000
_cell.length_b   1.000
_cell.length_c   1.000
_cell.angle_alpha   90.00
_cell.angle_beta   90.00
_cell.angle_gamma   90.00
#
_symmetry.space_group_name_H-M   'P 1'
#
loop_
_entity.id
_entity.type
_entity.pdbx_description
1 polymer ?
#
loop_
_entity_poly.entity_id
_entity_poly.type
_entity_poly.pdbx_seq_one_letter_code
_entity_poly.pdbx_strand_id
1 'polypeptide(L)'
;MSFWCIASDPCGICCVALTYTMILYADYVVVFELLLPWLGLSSHCCMLILLFLAISALALSSHARTMLTNPGAVPLEYHPPEISEPGSLPMCSRCNGYKPPRAHHCSQCDRCIMKMDHHCPWVNNCVGANNQKHFVLFVGYTALLSTMALALLLARIVAAPKTDSPKRDLYFQSTEPTSSFLYMCLLFFEALLFGLFTLAMLCEQFSSIISDETGIERLKHDYTAPQRSALANLSETFGRPVSLLWLLPTAVRFHGLSWWDLMPTEHEV
;
A
#
# COMPACT_ATOMS: atom_id res chain seq x y z
N MET A 1 -7.72 13.70 -14.84
CA MET A 1 -7.85 12.65 -13.79
C MET A 1 -8.66 13.24 -12.65
N SER A 2 -9.86 12.72 -12.40
CA SER A 2 -10.60 12.99 -11.18
C SER A 2 -9.93 12.23 -10.02
N PHE A 3 -9.62 12.91 -8.92
CA PHE A 3 -9.09 12.26 -7.72
C PHE A 3 -10.21 11.51 -7.00
N TRP A 4 -9.96 10.27 -6.59
CA TRP A 4 -10.86 9.53 -5.72
C TRP A 4 -10.55 9.88 -4.27
N CYS A 5 -11.54 10.34 -3.51
CA CYS A 5 -11.38 10.68 -2.10
C CYS A 5 -12.72 10.54 -1.37
N ILE A 6 -12.71 9.87 -0.22
CA ILE A 6 -13.87 9.68 0.63
C ILE A 6 -13.78 10.68 1.78
N ALA A 7 -14.30 11.89 1.56
CA ALA A 7 -14.25 12.97 2.56
C ALA A 7 -15.15 12.70 3.78
N SER A 8 -16.11 11.77 3.65
CA SER A 8 -17.07 11.41 4.69
C SER A 8 -16.56 10.34 5.67
N ASP A 9 -15.33 9.84 5.52
CA ASP A 9 -14.72 8.84 6.42
C ASP A 9 -13.67 9.50 7.34
N PRO A 10 -14.09 10.06 8.50
CA PRO A 10 -13.17 10.75 9.41
C PRO A 10 -12.13 9.79 10.02
N CYS A 11 -12.49 8.52 10.20
CA CYS A 11 -11.54 7.50 10.66
C CYS A 11 -10.44 7.31 9.62
N GLY A 12 -10.81 7.16 8.34
CA GLY A 12 -9.86 7.06 7.24
C GLY A 12 -8.94 8.27 7.12
N ILE A 13 -9.48 9.49 7.26
CA ILE A 13 -8.67 10.73 7.25
C ILE A 13 -7.64 10.73 8.38
N CYS A 14 -8.05 10.39 9.61
CA CYS A 14 -7.14 10.29 10.75
C CYS A 14 -6.05 9.23 10.53
N CYS A 15 -6.43 8.04 10.02
CA CYS A 15 -5.47 6.97 9.74
C CYS A 15 -4.47 7.38 8.66
N VAL A 16 -4.88 8.06 7.60
CA VAL A 16 -3.98 8.60 6.57
C VAL A 16 -3.01 9.61 7.18
N ALA A 17 -3.51 10.59 7.95
CA ALA A 17 -2.64 11.58 8.60
C ALA A 17 -1.60 10.90 9.51
N LEU A 18 -2.02 9.87 10.25
CA LEU A 18 -1.13 9.06 11.09
C LEU A 18 -0.08 8.31 10.25
N THR A 19 -0.47 7.68 9.13
CA THR A 19 0.46 6.98 8.23
C THR A 19 1.60 7.90 7.76
N TYR A 20 1.27 9.10 7.26
CA TYR A 20 2.29 10.04 6.80
C TYR A 20 3.16 10.55 7.97
N THR A 21 2.55 10.81 9.12
CA THR A 21 3.28 11.26 10.31
C THR A 21 4.29 10.21 10.78
N MET A 22 3.89 8.93 10.83
CA MET A 22 4.75 7.81 11.24
C MET A 22 5.92 7.62 10.26
N ILE A 23 5.66 7.59 8.95
CA ILE A 23 6.75 7.43 7.96
C ILE A 23 7.74 8.60 8.04
N LEU A 24 7.26 9.84 8.13
CA LEU A 24 8.14 11.01 8.24
C LEU A 24 8.89 11.05 9.58
N TYR A 25 8.28 10.57 10.66
CA TYR A 25 8.93 10.39 11.93
C TYR A 25 10.05 9.34 11.85
N ALA A 26 9.81 8.20 11.22
CA ALA A 26 10.82 7.18 10.99
C ALA A 26 11.98 7.71 10.14
N ASP A 27 11.70 8.46 9.07
CA ASP A 27 12.72 9.15 8.27
C ASP A 27 13.56 10.09 9.13
N TYR A 28 12.93 10.91 9.97
CA TYR A 28 13.63 11.82 10.88
C TYR A 28 14.56 11.05 11.84
N VAL A 29 14.04 10.05 12.56
CA VAL A 29 14.83 9.32 13.57
C VAL A 29 15.96 8.53 12.93
N VAL A 30 15.70 7.83 11.82
CA VAL A 30 16.74 7.04 11.12
C VAL A 30 17.85 7.94 10.60
N VAL A 31 17.52 9.10 10.03
CA VAL A 31 18.53 10.00 9.47
C VAL A 31 19.27 10.76 10.57
N PHE A 32 18.54 11.49 11.42
CA PHE A 32 19.11 12.48 12.33
C PHE A 32 19.47 11.95 13.70
N GLU A 33 18.76 10.96 14.22
CA GLU A 33 19.05 10.40 15.56
C GLU A 33 19.90 9.12 15.49
N LEU A 34 19.90 8.42 14.34
CA LEU A 34 20.59 7.14 14.18
C LEU A 34 21.81 7.21 13.26
N LEU A 35 21.63 7.49 11.95
CA LEU A 35 22.71 7.36 10.96
C LEU A 35 23.74 8.50 11.05
N LEU A 36 23.31 9.76 11.03
CA LEU A 36 24.23 10.90 11.08
C LEU A 36 25.07 10.93 12.37
N PRO A 37 24.50 10.74 13.58
CA PRO A 37 25.30 10.70 14.81
C PRO A 37 26.20 9.47 14.93
N TRP A 38 25.87 8.36 14.24
CA TRP A 38 26.68 7.15 14.27
C TRP A 38 27.83 7.18 13.26
N LEU A 39 27.55 7.57 12.02
CA LEU A 39 28.46 7.38 10.89
C LEU A 39 29.00 8.69 10.30
N GLY A 40 28.56 9.85 10.83
CA GLY A 40 28.88 11.17 10.30
C GLY A 40 28.48 11.32 8.83
N LEU A 41 29.13 12.23 8.12
CA LEU A 41 28.92 12.44 6.66
C LEU A 41 29.80 11.50 5.80
N SER A 42 30.02 10.27 6.23
CA SER A 42 30.73 9.27 5.43
C SER A 42 29.94 8.88 4.18
N SER A 43 30.63 8.44 3.12
CA SER A 43 29.98 7.97 1.89
C SER A 43 29.01 6.81 2.16
N HIS A 44 29.35 5.92 3.09
CA HIS A 44 28.47 4.83 3.53
C HIS A 44 27.19 5.35 4.21
N CYS A 45 27.30 6.34 5.10
CA CYS A 45 26.14 7.00 5.71
C CYS A 45 25.21 7.61 4.65
N CYS A 46 25.78 8.38 3.71
CA CYS A 46 25.01 9.00 2.63
C CYS A 46 24.29 7.96 1.77
N MET A 47 24.93 6.83 1.44
CA MET A 47 24.27 5.75 0.69
C MET A 47 23.11 5.13 1.46
N LEU A 48 23.26 4.89 2.77
CA LEU A 48 22.18 4.34 3.61
C LEU A 48 21.01 5.32 3.72
N ILE A 49 21.28 6.62 3.91
CA ILE A 49 20.25 7.67 3.95
C ILE A 49 19.51 7.72 2.62
N LEU A 50 20.23 7.78 1.49
CA LEU A 50 19.61 7.83 0.16
C LEU A 50 18.76 6.59 -0.12
N LEU A 51 19.23 5.41 0.28
CA LEU A 51 18.47 4.17 0.12
C LEU A 51 17.18 4.18 0.96
N PHE A 52 17.28 4.54 2.25
CA PHE A 52 16.12 4.60 3.15
C PHE A 52 15.07 5.59 2.64
N LEU A 53 15.50 6.81 2.29
CA LEU A 53 14.61 7.85 1.77
C LEU A 53 14.03 7.51 0.40
N ALA A 54 14.77 6.80 -0.47
CA ALA A 54 14.22 6.33 -1.75
C ALA A 54 13.09 5.31 -1.54
N ILE A 55 13.24 4.39 -0.58
CA ILE A 55 12.20 3.43 -0.22
C ILE A 55 11.01 4.14 0.44
N SER A 56 11.26 5.12 1.32
CA SER A 56 10.22 5.97 1.92
C SER A 56 9.42 6.71 0.85
N ALA A 57 10.10 7.33 -0.13
CA ALA A 57 9.45 7.99 -1.25
C ALA A 57 8.59 7.02 -2.08
N LEU A 58 9.04 5.78 -2.30
CA LEU A 58 8.27 4.74 -2.97
C LEU A 58 7.06 4.30 -2.14
N ALA A 59 7.19 4.15 -0.83
CA ALA A 59 6.09 3.82 0.09
C ALA A 59 5.01 4.92 0.07
N LEU A 60 5.41 6.19 0.27
CA LEU A 60 4.50 7.34 0.25
C LEU A 60 3.83 7.54 -1.11
N SER A 61 4.57 7.34 -2.20
CA SER A 61 4.01 7.41 -3.56
C SER A 61 3.01 6.28 -3.80
N SER A 62 3.31 5.06 -3.35
CA SER A 62 2.41 3.91 -3.46
C SER A 62 1.16 4.09 -2.60
N HIS A 63 1.30 4.64 -1.40
CA HIS A 63 0.20 5.00 -0.52
C HIS A 63 -0.71 6.04 -1.19
N ALA A 64 -0.15 7.15 -1.67
CA ALA A 64 -0.89 8.20 -2.35
C ALA A 64 -1.66 7.66 -3.56
N ARG A 65 -1.04 6.76 -4.33
CA ARG A 65 -1.68 6.12 -5.49
C ARG A 65 -2.78 5.15 -5.07
N THR A 66 -2.63 4.41 -3.98
CA THR A 66 -3.71 3.56 -3.43
C THR A 66 -4.90 4.40 -3.00
N MET A 67 -4.64 5.48 -2.26
CA MET A 67 -5.65 6.39 -1.73
C MET A 67 -6.42 7.11 -2.83
N LEU A 68 -5.71 7.65 -3.82
CA LEU A 68 -6.29 8.59 -4.80
C LEU A 68 -6.78 7.93 -6.09
N THR A 69 -6.47 6.65 -6.31
CA THR A 69 -6.94 5.91 -7.49
C THR A 69 -8.34 5.38 -7.22
N ASN A 70 -9.27 5.61 -8.16
CA ASN A 70 -10.58 4.97 -8.14
C ASN A 70 -10.36 3.44 -8.07
N PRO A 71 -10.86 2.76 -7.02
CA PRO A 71 -10.56 1.35 -6.75
C PRO A 71 -11.22 0.37 -7.73
N GLY A 72 -12.01 0.88 -8.69
CA GLY A 72 -12.89 0.10 -9.56
C GLY A 72 -14.36 0.30 -9.19
N ALA A 73 -14.75 1.52 -8.83
CA ALA A 73 -16.13 1.85 -8.51
C ALA A 73 -17.02 1.68 -9.75
N VAL A 74 -18.08 0.90 -9.58
CA VAL A 74 -19.14 0.69 -10.58
C VAL A 74 -20.00 1.96 -10.65
N PRO A 75 -20.39 2.42 -11.85
CA PRO A 75 -21.33 3.52 -12.01
C PRO A 75 -22.61 3.30 -11.20
N LEU A 76 -23.20 4.39 -10.71
CA LEU A 76 -24.56 4.33 -10.15
C LEU A 76 -25.53 3.96 -11.27
N GLU A 77 -26.60 3.25 -10.91
CA GLU A 77 -27.61 2.82 -11.89
C GLU A 77 -27.00 2.03 -13.06
N TYR A 78 -25.92 1.28 -12.79
CA TYR A 78 -25.27 0.48 -13.83
C TYR A 78 -26.23 -0.58 -14.38
N HIS A 79 -26.43 -0.53 -15.70
CA HIS A 79 -27.17 -1.52 -16.47
C HIS A 79 -26.23 -2.16 -17.49
N PRO A 80 -26.06 -3.50 -17.47
CA PRO A 80 -25.22 -4.16 -18.46
C PRO A 80 -25.90 -4.12 -19.84
N PRO A 81 -25.14 -3.95 -20.94
CA PRO A 81 -25.69 -3.80 -22.29
C PRO A 81 -26.42 -5.07 -22.78
N GLU A 82 -26.01 -6.25 -22.32
CA GLU A 82 -26.74 -7.51 -22.53
C GLU A 82 -26.93 -8.23 -21.19
N ILE A 83 -28.19 -8.41 -20.78
CA ILE A 83 -28.54 -9.34 -19.70
C ILE A 83 -28.80 -10.69 -20.38
N SER A 84 -27.85 -11.63 -20.23
CA SER A 84 -27.96 -12.97 -20.82
C SER A 84 -29.25 -13.69 -20.42
N GLU A 85 -29.71 -13.53 -19.17
CA GLU A 85 -31.01 -14.01 -18.69
C GLU A 85 -31.58 -13.13 -17.54
N PRO A 86 -32.91 -12.87 -17.48
CA PRO A 86 -33.52 -12.15 -16.36
C PRO A 86 -33.21 -12.83 -15.01
N GLY A 87 -32.58 -12.08 -14.09
CA GLY A 87 -32.18 -12.60 -12.77
C GLY A 87 -30.75 -13.16 -12.70
N SER A 88 -29.98 -13.11 -13.80
CA SER A 88 -28.59 -13.62 -13.83
C SER A 88 -27.60 -12.79 -13.02
N LEU A 89 -27.90 -11.52 -12.74
CA LEU A 89 -27.04 -10.61 -11.99
C LEU A 89 -27.73 -10.03 -10.76
N PRO A 90 -27.08 -10.06 -9.58
CA PRO A 90 -27.66 -9.48 -8.37
C PRO A 90 -27.68 -7.95 -8.47
N MET A 91 -28.73 -7.33 -7.95
CA MET A 91 -28.83 -5.86 -7.87
C MET A 91 -28.31 -5.30 -6.54
N CYS A 92 -27.86 -4.06 -6.56
CA CYS A 92 -27.58 -3.26 -5.38
C CYS A 92 -28.69 -2.23 -5.18
N SER A 93 -29.46 -2.35 -4.11
CA SER A 93 -30.51 -1.38 -3.77
C SER A 93 -29.95 0.02 -3.47
N ARG A 94 -28.75 0.11 -2.89
CA ARG A 94 -28.12 1.40 -2.56
C ARG A 94 -27.59 2.14 -3.79
N CYS A 95 -27.00 1.40 -4.74
CA CYS A 95 -26.51 1.99 -6.00
C CYS A 95 -27.60 2.07 -7.08
N ASN A 96 -28.79 1.54 -6.82
CA ASN A 96 -29.91 1.41 -7.77
C ASN A 96 -29.52 0.78 -9.12
N GLY A 97 -28.62 -0.22 -9.12
CA GLY A 97 -28.09 -0.83 -10.35
C GLY A 97 -27.62 -2.26 -10.16
N TYR A 98 -27.26 -2.93 -11.27
CA TYR A 98 -26.73 -4.29 -11.25
C TYR A 98 -25.31 -4.32 -10.67
N LYS A 99 -24.98 -5.42 -9.97
CA LYS A 99 -23.62 -5.70 -9.52
C LYS A 99 -22.93 -6.57 -10.56
N PRO A 100 -21.86 -6.09 -11.21
CA PRO A 100 -21.03 -6.96 -12.03
C PRO A 100 -20.47 -8.14 -11.21
N PRO A 101 -20.04 -9.23 -11.86
CA PRO A 101 -19.40 -10.34 -11.17
C PRO A 101 -18.23 -9.87 -10.29
N ARG A 102 -18.09 -10.46 -9.10
CA ARG A 102 -17.06 -10.14 -8.10
C ARG A 102 -17.14 -8.71 -7.53
N ALA A 103 -18.19 -7.95 -7.83
CA ALA A 103 -18.39 -6.62 -7.26
C ALA A 103 -19.14 -6.69 -5.93
N HIS A 104 -18.70 -5.92 -4.95
CA HIS A 104 -19.35 -5.82 -3.64
C HIS A 104 -19.58 -4.36 -3.25
N HIS A 105 -20.70 -4.10 -2.55
CA HIS A 105 -21.03 -2.75 -2.09
C HIS A 105 -20.25 -2.43 -0.82
N CYS A 106 -19.49 -1.34 -0.82
CA CYS A 106 -18.84 -0.79 0.36
C CYS A 106 -19.65 0.39 0.89
N SER A 107 -20.10 0.31 2.14
CA SER A 107 -20.89 1.38 2.76
C SER A 107 -20.10 2.67 3.00
N GLN A 108 -18.78 2.58 3.15
CA GLN A 108 -17.91 3.75 3.36
C GLN A 108 -17.63 4.48 2.06
N CYS A 109 -17.42 3.75 0.97
CA CYS A 109 -17.27 4.32 -0.37
C CYS A 109 -18.62 4.74 -1.00
N ASP A 110 -19.74 4.26 -0.45
CA ASP A 110 -21.10 4.35 -1.00
C ASP A 110 -21.17 3.98 -2.48
N ARG A 111 -20.45 2.92 -2.85
CA ARG A 111 -20.36 2.40 -4.22
C ARG A 111 -20.14 0.89 -4.21
N CYS A 112 -20.57 0.25 -5.28
CA CYS A 112 -20.10 -1.10 -5.60
C CYS A 112 -18.68 -1.01 -6.16
N ILE A 113 -17.77 -1.84 -5.64
CA ILE A 113 -16.36 -1.86 -6.04
C ILE A 113 -16.07 -3.20 -6.73
N MET A 114 -15.46 -3.13 -7.92
CA MET A 114 -15.04 -4.29 -8.72
C MET A 114 -13.88 -5.03 -8.05
N LYS A 115 -13.99 -6.37 -7.99
CA LYS A 115 -13.02 -7.27 -7.31
C LYS A 115 -12.64 -6.69 -5.94
N MET A 116 -13.66 -6.30 -5.17
CA MET A 116 -13.47 -5.68 -3.87
C MET A 116 -12.80 -6.66 -2.93
N ASP A 117 -11.66 -6.28 -2.38
CA ASP A 117 -11.01 -7.05 -1.34
C ASP A 117 -11.48 -6.57 0.04
N HIS A 118 -11.24 -5.30 0.37
CA HIS A 118 -11.69 -4.71 1.62
C HIS A 118 -11.75 -3.17 1.54
N HIS A 119 -12.40 -2.55 2.54
CA HIS A 119 -12.23 -1.11 2.82
C HIS A 119 -11.10 -0.95 3.81
N CYS A 120 -10.11 -0.12 3.50
CA CYS A 120 -8.93 0.07 4.34
C CYS A 120 -8.89 1.51 4.86
N PRO A 121 -9.13 1.74 6.15
CA PRO A 121 -9.04 3.07 6.76
C PRO A 121 -7.66 3.70 6.57
N TRP A 122 -6.58 2.89 6.60
CA TRP A 122 -5.20 3.37 6.47
C TRP A 122 -4.88 4.05 5.15
N VAL A 123 -5.63 3.76 4.09
CA VAL A 123 -5.50 4.41 2.77
C VAL A 123 -6.74 5.23 2.41
N ASN A 124 -7.68 5.41 3.34
CA ASN A 124 -8.98 6.07 3.16
C ASN A 124 -9.68 5.68 1.83
N ASN A 125 -9.64 4.40 1.49
CA ASN A 125 -10.17 3.89 0.23
C ASN A 125 -10.42 2.38 0.31
N CYS A 126 -11.25 1.87 -0.60
CA CYS A 126 -11.28 0.45 -0.88
C CYS A 126 -10.01 0.00 -1.59
N VAL A 127 -9.61 -1.24 -1.33
CA VAL A 127 -8.67 -1.99 -2.16
C VAL A 127 -9.49 -2.86 -3.10
N GLY A 128 -9.34 -2.63 -4.41
CA GLY A 128 -10.09 -3.31 -5.46
C GLY A 128 -9.26 -3.47 -6.73
N ALA A 129 -9.93 -3.83 -7.82
CA ALA A 129 -9.30 -4.21 -9.09
C ALA A 129 -8.23 -3.23 -9.60
N ASN A 130 -8.48 -1.92 -9.44
CA ASN A 130 -7.67 -0.89 -10.11
C ASN A 130 -6.57 -0.27 -9.22
N ASN A 131 -6.57 -0.54 -7.91
CA ASN A 131 -5.55 -0.01 -6.99
C ASN A 131 -4.83 -1.09 -6.16
N GLN A 132 -5.16 -2.39 -6.31
CA GLN A 132 -4.51 -3.48 -5.59
C GLN A 132 -2.98 -3.49 -5.77
N LYS A 133 -2.46 -3.24 -6.98
CA LYS A 133 -1.01 -3.09 -7.23
C LYS A 133 -0.38 -2.05 -6.30
N HIS A 134 -1.01 -0.88 -6.21
CA HIS A 134 -0.50 0.23 -5.40
C HIS A 134 -0.51 -0.13 -3.90
N PHE A 135 -1.56 -0.82 -3.46
CA PHE A 135 -1.67 -1.28 -2.07
C PHE A 135 -0.56 -2.28 -1.72
N VAL A 136 -0.31 -3.28 -2.59
CA VAL A 136 0.76 -4.27 -2.38
C VAL A 136 2.14 -3.60 -2.32
N LEU A 137 2.41 -2.63 -3.20
CA LEU A 137 3.64 -1.86 -3.17
C LEU A 137 3.77 -1.04 -1.87
N PHE A 138 2.69 -0.40 -1.42
CA PHE A 138 2.69 0.37 -0.17
C PHE A 138 3.03 -0.51 1.04
N VAL A 139 2.32 -1.63 1.22
CA VAL A 139 2.58 -2.51 2.38
C VAL A 139 3.95 -3.18 2.27
N GLY A 140 4.40 -3.53 1.06
CA GLY A 140 5.72 -4.10 0.81
C GLY A 140 6.87 -3.14 1.13
N TYR A 141 6.80 -1.90 0.67
CA TYR A 141 7.82 -0.90 0.99
C TYR A 141 7.81 -0.49 2.45
N THR A 142 6.64 -0.45 3.10
CA THR A 142 6.52 -0.16 4.53
C THR A 142 7.13 -1.29 5.38
N ALA A 143 6.89 -2.55 5.02
CA ALA A 143 7.52 -3.70 5.67
C ALA A 143 9.06 -3.69 5.48
N LEU A 144 9.54 -3.28 4.30
CA LEU A 144 10.96 -3.13 4.02
C LEU A 144 11.60 -2.01 4.87
N LEU A 145 10.97 -0.83 4.96
CA LEU A 145 11.42 0.27 5.82
C LEU A 145 11.51 -0.16 7.29
N SER A 146 10.47 -0.83 7.78
CA SER A 146 10.40 -1.33 9.15
C SER A 146 11.53 -2.32 9.43
N THR A 147 11.77 -3.26 8.51
CA THR A 147 12.87 -4.23 8.60
C THR A 147 14.24 -3.55 8.60
N MET A 148 14.43 -2.57 7.72
CA MET A 148 15.68 -1.79 7.65
C MET A 148 15.90 -0.98 8.92
N ALA A 149 14.89 -0.31 9.46
CA ALA A 149 14.98 0.45 10.70
C ALA A 149 15.39 -0.44 11.88
N LEU A 150 14.74 -1.60 12.04
CA LEU A 150 15.10 -2.58 13.08
C LEU A 150 16.52 -3.12 12.91
N ALA A 151 16.93 -3.42 11.68
CA ALA A 151 18.29 -3.89 11.39
C ALA A 151 19.35 -2.83 11.71
N LEU A 152 19.10 -1.55 11.38
CA LEU A 152 19.99 -0.43 11.68
C LEU A 152 20.07 -0.17 13.19
N LEU A 153 18.95 -0.23 13.91
CA LEU A 153 18.91 -0.12 15.37
C LEU A 153 19.73 -1.25 16.02
N LEU A 154 19.54 -2.50 15.59
CA LEU A 154 20.32 -3.63 16.08
C LEU A 154 21.81 -3.46 15.78
N ALA A 155 22.17 -3.05 14.57
CA ALA A 155 23.56 -2.83 14.17
C ALA A 155 24.22 -1.73 15.03
N ARG A 156 23.49 -0.65 15.34
CA ARG A 156 23.96 0.40 16.25
C ARG A 156 24.23 -0.14 17.65
N ILE A 157 23.32 -0.96 18.20
CA ILE A 157 23.48 -1.57 19.53
C ILE A 157 24.71 -2.50 19.55
N VAL A 158 24.89 -3.33 18.52
CA VAL A 158 26.03 -4.26 18.41
C VAL A 158 27.36 -3.53 18.19
N ALA A 159 27.35 -2.36 17.55
CA ALA A 159 28.54 -1.55 17.31
C ALA A 159 28.94 -0.65 18.50
N ALA A 160 28.01 -0.33 19.40
CA ALA A 160 28.25 0.54 20.55
C ALA A 160 29.43 0.10 21.45
N PRO A 161 29.64 -1.20 21.75
CA PRO A 161 30.79 -1.65 22.55
C PRO A 161 32.14 -1.51 21.84
N LYS A 162 32.17 -1.33 20.51
CA LYS A 162 33.40 -1.35 19.69
C LYS A 162 33.88 0.04 19.27
N THR A 163 33.09 1.09 19.53
CA THR A 163 33.34 2.44 19.04
C THR A 163 33.69 3.39 20.18
N ASP A 164 34.82 3.12 20.85
CA ASP A 164 35.40 3.96 21.92
C ASP A 164 36.12 5.23 21.41
N SER A 165 35.89 5.65 20.16
CA SER A 165 36.44 6.91 19.66
C SER A 165 35.36 7.99 19.65
N PRO A 166 35.50 9.05 20.47
CA PRO A 166 34.56 10.16 20.48
C PRO A 166 34.84 11.04 19.26
N LYS A 167 34.48 10.57 18.08
CA LYS A 167 34.15 11.48 16.97
C LYS A 167 32.67 11.83 17.09
N ARG A 168 32.29 12.41 18.23
CA ARG A 168 31.06 13.20 18.31
C ARG A 168 31.36 14.47 17.54
N ASP A 169 31.06 14.46 16.25
CA ASP A 169 31.07 15.69 15.48
C ASP A 169 30.02 16.62 16.11
N LEU A 170 30.50 17.69 16.78
CA LEU A 170 29.71 18.71 17.48
C LEU A 170 28.54 19.26 16.65
N TYR A 171 28.57 19.09 15.33
CA TYR A 171 27.54 19.52 14.39
C TYR A 171 26.21 18.76 14.52
N PHE A 172 26.21 17.50 14.97
CA PHE A 172 25.00 16.66 15.08
C PHE A 172 24.58 16.42 16.54
N GLN A 173 25.13 17.18 17.49
CA GLN A 173 24.92 17.01 18.93
C GLN A 173 23.93 18.05 19.48
N SER A 174 22.75 18.20 18.86
CA SER A 174 21.74 19.15 19.29
C SER A 174 20.64 18.54 20.18
N THR A 175 20.48 17.22 20.21
CA THR A 175 19.47 16.53 21.02
C THR A 175 20.03 16.00 22.33
N GLU A 176 19.29 16.25 23.42
CA GLU A 176 19.61 15.71 24.75
C GLU A 176 19.61 14.18 24.73
N PRO A 177 20.55 13.49 25.39
CA PRO A 177 20.69 12.03 25.32
C PRO A 177 19.41 11.26 25.68
N THR A 178 18.61 11.79 26.61
CA THR A 178 17.33 11.21 27.01
C THR A 178 16.30 11.27 25.88
N SER A 179 16.26 12.37 25.12
CA SER A 179 15.33 12.55 24.00
C SER A 179 15.67 11.62 22.83
N SER A 180 16.94 11.51 22.45
CA SER A 180 17.38 10.58 21.39
C SER A 180 17.07 9.12 21.75
N PHE A 181 17.23 8.74 23.02
CA PHE A 181 16.84 7.41 23.49
C PHE A 181 15.34 7.17 23.34
N LEU A 182 14.50 8.12 23.75
CA LEU A 182 13.04 8.03 23.58
C LEU A 182 12.64 7.90 22.11
N TYR A 183 13.26 8.68 21.22
CA TYR A 183 12.99 8.60 19.78
C TYR A 183 13.32 7.22 19.20
N MET A 184 14.47 6.65 19.57
CA MET A 184 14.87 5.31 19.15
C MET A 184 13.95 4.22 19.70
N CYS A 185 13.49 4.34 20.95
CA CYS A 185 12.52 3.41 21.53
C CYS A 185 11.18 3.45 20.79
N LEU A 186 10.66 4.64 20.53
CA LEU A 186 9.41 4.81 19.78
C LEU A 186 9.54 4.26 18.35
N LEU A 187 10.66 4.52 17.67
CA LEU A 187 10.96 3.93 16.36
C LEU A 187 10.97 2.40 16.41
N PHE A 188 11.58 1.81 17.44
CA PHE A 188 11.60 0.35 17.60
C PHE A 188 10.19 -0.23 17.71
N PHE A 189 9.35 0.33 18.57
CA PHE A 189 7.98 -0.15 18.75
C PHE A 189 7.12 0.08 17.50
N GLU A 190 7.26 1.24 16.85
CA GLU A 190 6.59 1.56 15.59
C GLU A 190 6.97 0.57 14.50
N ALA A 191 8.27 0.39 14.25
CA ALA A 191 8.78 -0.52 13.22
C ALA A 191 8.41 -1.98 13.51
N LEU A 192 8.38 -2.40 14.77
CA LEU A 192 7.96 -3.75 15.12
C LEU A 192 6.45 -3.95 14.89
N LEU A 193 5.61 -3.07 15.42
CA LEU A 193 4.16 -3.21 15.35
C LEU A 193 3.66 -3.09 13.90
N PHE A 194 4.00 -1.99 13.23
CA PHE A 194 3.55 -1.74 11.87
C PHE A 194 4.30 -2.59 10.84
N GLY A 195 5.55 -2.97 11.11
CA GLY A 195 6.28 -3.94 10.29
C GLY A 195 5.63 -5.31 10.29
N LEU A 196 5.23 -5.83 11.46
CA LEU A 196 4.52 -7.12 11.55
C LEU A 196 3.13 -7.04 10.90
N PHE A 197 2.39 -5.96 11.15
CA PHE A 197 1.08 -5.75 10.53
C PHE A 197 1.17 -5.69 9.00
N THR A 198 2.07 -4.88 8.45
CA THR A 198 2.25 -4.75 7.00
C THR A 198 2.79 -6.02 6.35
N LEU A 199 3.66 -6.77 7.04
CA LEU A 199 4.13 -8.08 6.56
C LEU A 199 3.00 -9.11 6.50
N ALA A 200 2.14 -9.17 7.52
CA ALA A 200 0.97 -10.06 7.51
C ALA A 200 0.02 -9.71 6.35
N MET A 201 -0.30 -8.43 6.17
CA MET A 201 -1.11 -7.95 5.05
C MET A 201 -0.47 -8.26 3.69
N LEU A 202 0.85 -8.12 3.56
CA LEU A 202 1.57 -8.45 2.33
C LEU A 202 1.44 -9.94 1.99
N CYS A 203 1.60 -10.82 2.98
CA CYS A 203 1.40 -12.26 2.81
C CYS A 203 -0.03 -12.60 2.38
N GLU A 204 -1.04 -11.99 2.99
CA GLU A 204 -2.45 -12.17 2.62
C GLU A 204 -2.74 -11.70 1.19
N GLN A 205 -2.21 -10.54 0.79
CA GLN A 205 -2.39 -10.03 -0.57
C GLN A 205 -1.72 -10.93 -1.61
N PHE A 206 -0.50 -11.39 -1.37
CA PHE A 206 0.15 -12.35 -2.28
C PHE A 206 -0.60 -13.67 -2.36
N SER A 207 -1.09 -14.20 -1.22
CA SER A 207 -1.93 -15.40 -1.22
C SER A 207 -3.17 -15.21 -2.08
N SER A 208 -3.90 -14.10 -1.87
CA SER A 208 -5.15 -13.77 -2.58
C SER A 208 -4.93 -13.55 -4.08
N ILE A 209 -3.82 -12.91 -4.46
CA ILE A 209 -3.45 -12.74 -5.86
C ILE A 209 -3.11 -14.09 -6.50
N ILE A 210 -2.28 -14.91 -5.85
CA ILE A 210 -1.86 -16.20 -6.40
C ILE A 210 -3.05 -17.17 -6.54
N SER A 211 -4.00 -17.15 -5.60
CA SER A 211 -5.23 -17.94 -5.70
C SER A 211 -6.34 -17.31 -6.57
N ASP A 212 -6.13 -16.08 -7.07
CA ASP A 212 -7.14 -15.24 -7.75
C ASP A 212 -8.46 -15.11 -6.96
N GLU A 213 -8.38 -15.09 -5.64
CA GLU A 213 -9.54 -15.08 -4.75
C GLU A 213 -9.37 -13.96 -3.70
N THR A 214 -10.32 -13.02 -3.68
CA THR A 214 -10.37 -11.93 -2.70
C THR A 214 -10.77 -12.43 -1.32
N GLY A 215 -10.54 -11.62 -0.28
CA GLY A 215 -10.98 -11.95 1.08
C GLY A 215 -12.49 -12.18 1.19
N ILE A 216 -13.31 -11.42 0.46
CA ILE A 216 -14.77 -11.56 0.49
C ILE A 216 -15.22 -12.87 -0.16
N GLU A 217 -14.65 -13.21 -1.33
CA GLU A 217 -14.95 -14.45 -2.05
C GLU A 217 -14.61 -15.68 -1.20
N ARG A 218 -13.45 -15.65 -0.54
CA ARG A 218 -13.02 -16.72 0.37
C ARG A 218 -13.96 -16.94 1.55
N LEU A 219 -14.48 -15.85 2.12
CA LEU A 219 -15.41 -15.91 3.25
C LEU A 219 -16.82 -16.36 2.84
N LYS A 220 -17.24 -16.05 1.61
CA LYS A 220 -18.57 -16.40 1.10
C LYS A 220 -18.62 -17.76 0.41
N HIS A 221 -17.48 -18.29 -0.02
CA HIS A 221 -17.40 -19.51 -0.82
C HIS A 221 -18.29 -19.46 -2.08
N ASP A 222 -18.38 -18.28 -2.70
CA ASP A 222 -19.27 -17.99 -3.83
C ASP A 222 -18.52 -17.81 -5.18
N TYR A 223 -17.22 -18.09 -5.20
CA TYR A 223 -16.36 -17.95 -6.37
C TYR A 223 -15.44 -19.16 -6.56
N THR A 224 -15.34 -19.63 -7.80
CA THR A 224 -14.40 -20.68 -8.21
C THR A 224 -13.34 -20.07 -9.11
N ALA A 225 -12.11 -19.95 -8.60
CA ALA A 225 -11.01 -19.35 -9.35
C ALA A 225 -10.60 -20.22 -10.56
N PRO A 226 -10.28 -19.60 -11.71
CA PRO A 226 -9.75 -20.33 -12.87
C PRO A 226 -8.35 -20.89 -12.57
N GLN A 227 -8.07 -22.09 -13.07
CA GLN A 227 -6.73 -22.70 -12.95
C GLN A 227 -5.73 -21.97 -13.85
N ARG A 228 -4.87 -21.15 -13.24
CA ARG A 228 -3.85 -20.33 -13.90
C ARG A 228 -2.52 -20.46 -13.15
N SER A 229 -1.41 -20.16 -13.82
CA SER A 229 -0.12 -20.08 -13.14
C SER A 229 -0.04 -18.86 -12.23
N ALA A 230 0.75 -18.94 -11.16
CA ALA A 230 0.97 -17.80 -10.25
C ALA A 230 1.46 -16.55 -11.00
N LEU A 231 2.32 -16.71 -12.01
CA LEU A 231 2.80 -15.61 -12.84
C LEU A 231 1.67 -14.96 -13.67
N ALA A 232 0.74 -15.77 -14.19
CA ALA A 232 -0.42 -15.24 -14.91
C ALA A 232 -1.31 -14.40 -13.98
N ASN A 233 -1.57 -14.87 -12.76
CA ASN A 233 -2.39 -14.14 -11.78
C ASN A 233 -1.70 -12.87 -11.27
N LEU A 234 -0.39 -12.93 -11.01
CA LEU A 234 0.41 -11.73 -10.72
C LEU A 234 0.34 -10.73 -11.89
N SER A 235 0.40 -11.21 -13.12
CA SER A 235 0.34 -10.35 -14.31
C SER A 235 -1.02 -9.66 -14.48
N GLU A 236 -2.12 -10.25 -14.00
CA GLU A 236 -3.43 -9.58 -13.96
C GLU A 236 -3.45 -8.39 -12.98
N THR A 237 -2.64 -8.44 -11.93
CA THR A 237 -2.59 -7.40 -10.89
C THR A 237 -1.54 -6.34 -11.22
N PHE A 238 -0.34 -6.74 -11.65
CA PHE A 238 0.81 -5.86 -11.84
C PHE A 238 0.98 -5.38 -13.29
N GLY A 239 0.29 -6.01 -14.24
CA GLY A 239 0.28 -5.66 -15.65
C GLY A 239 1.14 -6.55 -16.54
N ARG A 240 0.95 -6.41 -17.85
CA ARG A 240 1.62 -7.20 -18.91
C ARG A 240 2.27 -6.27 -19.95
N PRO A 241 3.51 -6.55 -20.39
CA PRO A 241 4.36 -7.67 -19.97
C PRO A 241 4.98 -7.48 -18.57
N VAL A 242 5.53 -8.56 -18.02
CA VAL A 242 6.35 -8.51 -16.79
C VAL A 242 7.48 -7.51 -17.01
N SER A 243 7.63 -6.55 -16.11
CA SER A 243 8.61 -5.47 -16.25
C SER A 243 9.01 -4.88 -14.90
N LEU A 244 10.10 -4.10 -14.89
CA LEU A 244 10.54 -3.37 -13.70
C LEU A 244 9.49 -2.36 -13.20
N LEU A 245 8.52 -1.97 -14.05
CA LEU A 245 7.39 -1.12 -13.65
C LEU A 245 6.46 -1.80 -12.64
N TRP A 246 6.57 -3.13 -12.44
CA TRP A 246 5.87 -3.82 -11.36
C TRP A 246 6.26 -3.29 -9.99
N LEU A 247 7.51 -2.82 -9.84
CA LEU A 247 8.04 -2.23 -8.62
C LEU A 247 7.73 -0.74 -8.48
N LEU A 248 7.16 -0.10 -9.50
CA LEU A 248 6.85 1.33 -9.43
C LEU A 248 5.35 1.56 -9.28
N PRO A 249 4.92 2.59 -8.53
CA PRO A 249 3.51 2.92 -8.32
C PRO A 249 2.87 3.60 -9.55
N THR A 250 3.18 3.11 -10.74
CA THR A 250 2.62 3.52 -12.03
C THR A 250 1.35 2.73 -12.34
N ALA A 251 0.48 3.31 -13.16
CA ALA A 251 -0.76 2.68 -13.61
C ALA A 251 -0.49 1.28 -14.20
N VAL A 252 -1.40 0.35 -13.93
CA VAL A 252 -1.36 -1.00 -14.51
C VAL A 252 -1.65 -0.89 -16.00
N ARG A 253 -0.84 -1.56 -16.83
CA ARG A 253 -1.01 -1.63 -18.28
C ARG A 253 -1.06 -3.08 -18.74
N PHE A 254 -1.90 -3.36 -19.72
CA PHE A 254 -2.04 -4.65 -20.39
C PHE A 254 -1.79 -4.42 -21.88
N HIS A 255 -0.60 -4.81 -22.35
CA HIS A 255 -0.20 -4.60 -23.75
C HIS A 255 -0.34 -3.13 -24.21
N GLY A 256 -0.10 -2.18 -23.30
CA GLY A 256 -0.21 -0.74 -23.57
C GLY A 256 -1.54 -0.09 -23.16
N LEU A 257 -2.61 -0.88 -23.02
CA LEU A 257 -3.95 -0.44 -22.61
C LEU A 257 -4.09 -0.41 -21.09
N SER A 258 -4.89 0.50 -20.55
CA SER A 258 -5.26 0.55 -19.13
C SER A 258 -6.56 -0.21 -18.87
N TRP A 259 -6.90 -0.44 -17.60
CA TRP A 259 -8.19 -1.01 -17.20
C TRP A 259 -9.39 -0.26 -17.78
N TRP A 260 -9.30 1.06 -17.95
CA TRP A 260 -10.39 1.89 -18.49
C TRP A 260 -10.56 1.72 -19.99
N ASP A 261 -9.48 1.45 -20.71
CA ASP A 261 -9.51 1.17 -22.15
C ASP A 261 -10.11 -0.22 -22.45
N LEU A 262 -10.19 -1.07 -21.42
CA LEU A 262 -10.74 -2.43 -21.48
C LEU A 262 -12.17 -2.52 -20.94
N MET A 263 -12.70 -1.46 -20.31
CA MET A 263 -14.11 -1.40 -19.91
C MET A 263 -14.94 -0.85 -21.07
N PRO A 264 -16.15 -1.39 -21.31
CA PRO A 264 -17.10 -0.75 -22.24
C PRO A 264 -17.31 0.70 -21.79
N THR A 265 -17.11 1.66 -22.69
CA THR A 265 -17.28 3.07 -22.36
C THR A 265 -18.76 3.41 -22.18
N GLU A 266 -19.09 4.42 -21.37
CA GLU A 266 -20.47 4.88 -21.12
C GLU A 266 -21.25 5.28 -22.40
N HIS A 267 -20.60 5.35 -23.56
CA HIS A 267 -21.21 5.66 -24.85
C HIS A 267 -21.51 4.42 -25.72
N GLU A 268 -21.18 3.22 -25.25
CA GLU A 268 -21.48 1.95 -25.92
C GLU A 268 -22.53 1.11 -25.17
N VAL A 269 -23.29 1.75 -24.27
CA VAL A 269 -24.45 1.18 -23.56
C VAL A 269 -25.70 2.00 -23.87
#